data_AF-A0A7Z0EAG7-F1
#
_entry.id   AF-A0A7Z0EAG7-F1
#
_cell.length_a   1.000
_cell.length_b   1.000
_cell.length_c   1.000
_cell.angle_alpha   90.00
_cell.angle_beta   90.00
_cell.angle_gamma   90.00
#
_symmetry.space_group_name_H-M   'P 1'
#
loop_
_entity.id
_entity.type
_entity.pdbx_description
1 polymer ?
#
loop_
_entity_poly.entity_id
_entity_poly.type
_entity_poly.pdbx_seq_one_letter_code
_entity_poly.pdbx_strand_id
1 'polypeptide(L)'
;MTEGEEQGWGVGIHLGGFIAWFLGPLVLWLVFRSRSRMLDDHGRATLNWHLTFIVIGVPLVFVGAVLVFIDPMVFLVVWLLTALLMLLALIFAIRGAIAAFNRRPYRYPLSIPFFTRQH
;
A
#
# COMPACT_ATOMS: atom_id res chain seq x y z
N MET A 1 -15.80 7.42 -18.04
CA MET A 1 -15.98 6.70 -16.76
C MET A 1 -16.89 7.57 -15.91
N THR A 2 -17.95 6.99 -15.35
CA THR A 2 -18.85 7.72 -14.44
C THR A 2 -18.15 7.99 -13.10
N GLU A 3 -18.67 8.93 -12.32
CA GLU A 3 -18.09 9.25 -11.01
C GLU A 3 -18.12 8.06 -10.05
N GLY A 4 -19.23 7.30 -10.03
CA GLY A 4 -19.38 6.13 -9.18
C GLY A 4 -18.41 5.00 -9.53
N GLU A 5 -18.16 4.77 -10.82
CA GLU A 5 -17.13 3.82 -11.27
C GLU A 5 -15.73 4.27 -10.84
N GLU A 6 -15.40 5.55 -11.00
CA GLU A 6 -14.11 6.11 -10.60
C GLU A 6 -13.88 6.01 -9.09
N GLN A 7 -14.92 6.27 -8.29
CA GLN A 7 -14.87 6.07 -6.84
C GLN A 7 -14.71 4.60 -6.48
N GLY A 8 -15.49 3.71 -7.10
CA GLY A 8 -15.44 2.26 -6.86
C GLY A 8 -14.07 1.66 -7.16
N TRP A 9 -13.49 1.99 -8.32
CA TRP A 9 -12.15 1.54 -8.68
C TRP A 9 -11.06 2.20 -7.81
N GLY A 10 -11.25 3.45 -7.39
CA GLY A 10 -10.32 4.11 -6.47
C GLY A 10 -10.27 3.43 -5.09
N VAL A 11 -11.43 3.06 -4.55
CA VAL A 11 -11.54 2.21 -3.36
C VAL A 11 -10.88 0.86 -3.59
N GLY A 12 -11.18 0.23 -4.74
CA GLY A 12 -10.61 -1.05 -5.13
C GLY A 12 -9.08 -1.03 -5.20
N ILE A 13 -8.47 0.04 -5.69
CA ILE A 13 -7.01 0.22 -5.70
C ILE A 13 -6.45 0.14 -4.28
N HIS A 14 -7.03 0.85 -3.32
CA HIS A 14 -6.53 0.86 -1.94
C HIS A 14 -6.75 -0.46 -1.20
N LEU A 15 -7.87 -1.14 -1.45
CA LEU A 15 -8.24 -2.38 -0.76
C LEU A 15 -7.77 -3.65 -1.48
N GLY A 16 -7.38 -3.56 -2.76
CA GLY A 16 -6.87 -4.69 -3.55
C GLY A 16 -5.63 -5.33 -2.95
N GLY A 17 -4.89 -4.56 -2.11
CA GLY A 17 -3.80 -5.05 -1.28
C GLY A 17 -4.18 -6.24 -0.39
N PHE A 18 -5.39 -6.27 0.15
CA PHE A 18 -5.83 -7.36 1.03
C PHE A 18 -6.26 -8.62 0.29
N ILE A 19 -6.53 -8.51 -1.02
CA ILE A 19 -6.97 -9.64 -1.85
C ILE A 19 -5.76 -10.29 -2.52
N ALA A 20 -4.89 -9.49 -3.12
CA ALA A 20 -3.80 -9.97 -3.95
C ALA A 20 -2.46 -9.29 -3.65
N TRP A 21 -2.26 -8.80 -2.41
CA TRP A 21 -1.06 -8.07 -2.01
C TRP A 21 -0.75 -6.95 -3.02
N PHE A 22 0.53 -6.77 -3.37
CA PHE A 22 1.01 -5.84 -4.38
C PHE A 22 0.36 -6.00 -5.77
N LEU A 23 -0.04 -7.23 -6.15
CA LEU A 23 -0.60 -7.47 -7.48
C LEU A 23 -2.00 -6.87 -7.65
N GLY A 24 -2.81 -6.84 -6.59
CA GLY A 24 -4.15 -6.23 -6.61
C GLY A 24 -4.16 -4.77 -7.06
N PRO A 25 -3.51 -3.84 -6.33
CA PRO A 25 -3.41 -2.45 -6.74
C PRO A 25 -2.64 -2.28 -8.05
N LEU A 26 -1.65 -3.13 -8.35
CA LEU A 26 -0.87 -3.03 -9.58
C LEU A 26 -1.74 -3.28 -10.81
N VAL A 27 -2.48 -4.39 -10.82
CA VAL A 27 -3.37 -4.74 -11.93
C VAL A 27 -4.45 -3.67 -12.08
N LEU A 28 -5.09 -3.26 -10.98
CA LEU A 28 -6.12 -2.21 -11.04
C LEU A 28 -5.54 -0.88 -11.56
N TRP A 29 -4.37 -0.46 -11.09
CA TRP A 29 -3.73 0.74 -11.59
C TRP A 29 -3.40 0.62 -13.08
N LEU A 30 -2.82 -0.48 -13.55
CA LEU A 30 -2.49 -0.65 -14.96
C LEU A 30 -3.72 -0.63 -15.87
N VAL A 31 -4.84 -1.22 -15.43
CA VAL A 31 -6.10 -1.24 -16.20
C VAL A 31 -6.75 0.14 -16.28
N PHE A 32 -6.69 0.93 -15.20
CA PHE A 32 -7.48 2.16 -15.09
C PHE A 32 -6.69 3.47 -15.17
N ARG A 33 -5.36 3.46 -15.04
CA ARG A 33 -4.51 4.68 -15.01
C ARG A 33 -4.65 5.59 -16.23
N SER A 34 -4.89 5.04 -17.41
CA SER A 34 -5.08 5.84 -18.64
C SER A 34 -6.48 6.41 -18.78
N ARG A 35 -7.43 5.95 -17.96
CA ARG A 35 -8.85 6.30 -18.05
C ARG A 35 -9.27 7.40 -17.08
N SER A 36 -8.49 7.65 -16.03
CA SER A 36 -8.76 8.67 -15.02
C SER A 36 -7.46 9.15 -14.37
N ARG A 37 -7.32 10.48 -14.26
CA ARG A 37 -6.21 11.10 -13.53
C ARG A 37 -6.25 10.77 -12.03
N MET A 38 -7.44 10.73 -11.45
CA MET A 38 -7.62 10.38 -10.04
C MET A 38 -7.16 8.93 -9.78
N LEU A 39 -7.58 7.97 -10.61
CA LEU A 39 -7.16 6.56 -10.46
C LEU A 39 -5.66 6.39 -10.68
N ASP A 40 -5.08 7.15 -11.60
CA ASP A 40 -3.64 7.18 -11.80
C ASP A 40 -2.89 7.70 -10.56
N ASP A 41 -3.41 8.73 -9.89
CA ASP A 41 -2.84 9.25 -8.65
C ASP A 41 -2.95 8.28 -7.48
N HIS A 42 -4.14 7.73 -7.25
CA HIS A 42 -4.37 6.76 -6.17
C HIS A 42 -3.59 5.47 -6.39
N GLY A 43 -3.48 5.01 -7.64
CA GLY A 43 -2.68 3.84 -8.00
C GLY A 43 -1.19 4.07 -7.76
N ARG A 44 -0.63 5.20 -8.22
CA ARG A 44 0.76 5.56 -7.89
C ARG A 44 1.00 5.64 -6.39
N ALA A 45 0.12 6.32 -5.64
CA ALA A 45 0.27 6.47 -4.20
C ALA A 45 0.28 5.11 -3.48
N THR A 46 -0.65 4.23 -3.86
CA THR A 46 -0.77 2.88 -3.29
C THR A 46 0.43 2.00 -3.64
N LEU A 47 0.88 2.05 -4.90
CA LEU A 47 2.02 1.25 -5.35
C LEU A 47 3.34 1.72 -4.77
N ASN A 48 3.57 3.03 -4.69
CA ASN A 48 4.74 3.59 -4.02
C ASN A 48 4.82 3.11 -2.56
N TRP A 49 3.68 3.06 -1.88
CA TRP A 49 3.64 2.58 -0.50
C TRP A 49 3.88 1.07 -0.37
N HIS A 50 3.28 0.24 -1.24
CA HIS A 50 3.57 -1.20 -1.24
C HIS A 50 5.04 -1.49 -1.59
N LEU A 51 5.62 -0.79 -2.57
CA LEU A 51 7.03 -0.91 -2.90
C LEU A 51 7.92 -0.48 -1.74
N THR A 52 7.56 0.58 -1.02
CA THR A 52 8.28 0.97 0.19
C THR A 52 8.25 -0.13 1.24
N PHE A 53 7.07 -0.74 1.45
CA PHE A 53 6.93 -1.86 2.37
C PHE A 53 7.76 -3.07 1.94
N ILE A 54 7.86 -3.36 0.64
CA ILE A 54 8.70 -4.43 0.10
C ILE A 54 10.18 -4.11 0.34
N VAL A 55 10.64 -2.91 -0.02
CA VAL A 55 12.05 -2.53 0.04
C VAL A 55 12.56 -2.44 1.49
N ILE A 56 11.73 -2.02 2.44
CA ILE A 56 12.12 -1.83 3.85
C ILE A 56 11.68 -3.01 4.72
N GLY A 57 10.42 -3.43 4.59
CA GLY A 57 9.80 -4.43 5.48
C GLY A 57 10.33 -5.84 5.24
N VAL A 58 10.56 -6.24 3.98
CA VAL A 58 11.05 -7.60 3.68
C VAL A 58 12.43 -7.84 4.29
N PRO A 59 13.45 -6.98 4.10
CA PRO A 59 14.74 -7.15 4.78
C PRO A 59 14.64 -7.17 6.30
N LEU A 60 13.78 -6.33 6.90
CA LEU A 60 13.60 -6.28 8.35
C LEU A 60 13.07 -7.61 8.90
N VAL A 61 12.10 -8.22 8.22
CA VAL A 61 11.57 -9.54 8.60
C VAL A 61 12.63 -10.63 8.44
N PHE A 62 13.42 -10.62 7.36
CA PHE A 62 14.49 -11.59 7.16
C PHE A 62 15.58 -11.50 8.23
N VAL A 63 16.07 -10.28 8.52
CA VAL A 63 17.04 -10.05 9.60
C VAL A 63 16.45 -10.50 10.93
N GLY A 64 15.21 -10.12 11.21
CA GLY A 64 14.50 -10.53 12.42
C GLY A 64 14.41 -12.04 12.57
N ALA A 65 14.11 -12.77 11.50
CA ALA A 65 14.03 -14.24 11.47
C ALA A 65 15.37 -14.93 11.76
N VAL A 66 16.49 -14.35 11.29
CA VAL A 66 17.83 -14.88 11.59
C VAL A 66 18.23 -14.62 13.04
N LEU A 67 17.91 -13.43 13.57
CA LEU A 67 18.26 -13.06 14.95
C LEU A 67 17.54 -13.91 16.00
N VAL A 68 16.41 -14.55 15.66
CA VAL A 68 15.71 -15.52 16.54
C VAL A 68 16.62 -16.64 17.02
N PHE A 69 17.56 -17.08 16.17
CA PHE A 69 18.48 -18.16 16.52
C PHE A 69 19.55 -17.74 17.53
N ILE A 70 19.73 -16.43 17.74
CA ILE A 70 20.67 -15.86 18.73
C ILE A 70 19.94 -15.62 20.05
N ASP A 71 18.76 -15.01 20.00
CA ASP A 71 17.94 -14.70 21.18
C ASP A 71 16.44 -14.87 20.86
N PRO A 72 15.76 -15.84 21.49
CA PRO A 72 14.33 -16.05 21.32
C PRO A 72 13.46 -14.84 21.71
N MET A 73 13.94 -13.92 22.55
CA MET A 73 13.19 -12.69 22.89
C MET A 73 13.13 -11.73 21.70
N VAL A 74 14.12 -11.76 20.81
CA VAL A 74 14.12 -10.97 19.56
C VAL A 74 12.97 -11.39 18.65
N PHE A 75 12.62 -12.68 18.64
CA PHE A 75 11.47 -13.18 17.89
C PHE A 75 10.18 -12.47 18.30
N LEU A 76 9.90 -12.40 19.61
CA LEU A 76 8.68 -11.77 20.12
C LEU A 76 8.61 -10.30 19.73
N VAL A 77 9.74 -9.57 19.84
CA VAL A 77 9.82 -8.16 19.47
C VAL A 77 9.55 -7.97 17.96
N VAL A 78 10.20 -8.75 17.10
CA VAL A 78 10.01 -8.68 15.64
C VAL A 78 8.56 -8.99 15.27
N TRP A 79 7.94 -9.97 15.93
CA TRP A 79 6.55 -10.34 15.70
C TRP A 79 5.59 -9.20 16.07
N LEU A 80 5.76 -8.60 17.25
CA LEU A 80 4.94 -7.48 17.71
C LEU A 80 5.09 -6.26 16.78
N LEU A 81 6.32 -5.94 16.35
CA LEU A 81 6.57 -4.86 15.39
C LEU A 81 5.92 -5.14 14.04
N THR A 82 5.99 -6.39 13.55
CA THR A 82 5.35 -6.78 12.28
C THR A 82 3.82 -6.67 12.37
N ALA A 83 3.22 -7.12 13.48
CA ALA A 83 1.79 -6.97 13.72
C ALA A 83 1.35 -5.50 13.76
N LEU A 84 2.12 -4.65 14.43
CA LEU A 84 1.87 -3.20 14.46
C LEU A 84 1.96 -2.58 13.05
N LEU A 85 2.96 -2.96 12.26
CA LEU A 85 3.08 -2.51 10.88
C LEU A 85 1.89 -2.92 10.00
N MET A 86 1.38 -4.16 10.16
CA MET A 86 0.17 -4.63 9.45
C MET A 86 -1.09 -3.86 9.87
N LEU A 87 -1.20 -3.50 11.15
CA LEU A 87 -2.30 -2.66 11.62
C LEU A 87 -2.25 -1.25 11.01
N LEU A 88 -1.06 -0.63 10.98
CA LEU A 88 -0.88 0.69 10.36
C LEU A 88 -1.14 0.64 8.85
N ALA A 89 -0.71 -0.42 8.18
CA ALA A 89 -1.01 -0.71 6.78
C ALA A 89 -2.52 -0.73 6.51
N LEU A 90 -3.28 -1.45 7.35
CA LEU A 90 -4.74 -1.50 7.29
C LEU A 90 -5.37 -0.11 7.46
N ILE A 91 -4.95 0.64 8.47
CA ILE A 91 -5.45 1.99 8.72
C ILE A 91 -5.19 2.90 7.52
N PHE A 92 -3.98 2.87 6.94
CA PHE A 92 -3.66 3.72 5.79
C PHE A 92 -4.43 3.31 4.52
N ALA A 93 -4.61 2.01 4.27
CA ALA A 93 -5.43 1.53 3.17
C ALA A 93 -6.89 1.98 3.29
N ILE A 94 -7.48 1.88 4.50
CA ILE A 94 -8.85 2.37 4.76
C ILE A 94 -8.93 3.89 4.55
N ARG A 95 -7.97 4.66 5.07
CA ARG A 95 -7.93 6.12 4.87
C ARG A 95 -7.79 6.49 3.39
N GLY A 96 -6.98 5.73 2.64
CA GLY A 96 -6.86 5.87 1.19
C GLY A 96 -8.17 5.58 0.47
N ALA A 97 -8.85 4.48 0.82
CA ALA A 97 -10.15 4.12 0.25
C ALA A 97 -11.20 5.20 0.53
N ILE A 98 -11.29 5.71 1.77
CA ILE A 98 -12.19 6.82 2.13
C ILE A 98 -11.86 8.08 1.32
N ALA A 99 -10.58 8.40 1.15
CA ALA A 99 -10.16 9.56 0.35
C ALA A 99 -10.54 9.38 -1.13
N ALA A 100 -10.33 8.19 -1.70
CA ALA A 100 -10.73 7.87 -3.06
C ALA A 100 -12.25 7.97 -3.25
N PHE A 101 -13.05 7.43 -2.34
CA PHE A 101 -14.51 7.57 -2.38
C PHE A 101 -14.94 9.05 -2.38
N ASN A 102 -14.28 9.88 -1.57
CA ASN A 102 -14.52 11.32 -1.52
C ASN A 102 -13.83 12.13 -2.64
N ARG A 103 -13.19 11.46 -3.62
CA ARG A 103 -12.45 12.09 -4.73
C ARG A 103 -11.35 13.06 -4.26
N ARG A 104 -10.75 12.78 -3.09
CA ARG A 104 -9.67 13.59 -2.52
C ARG A 104 -8.32 12.90 -2.76
N PRO A 105 -7.27 13.67 -3.10
CA PRO A 105 -5.93 13.10 -3.23
C PRO A 105 -5.48 12.49 -1.90
N TYR A 106 -4.82 11.34 -1.98
CA TYR A 106 -4.25 10.67 -0.81
C TYR A 106 -2.78 10.35 -1.04
N ARG A 107 -1.95 10.56 -0.01
CA ARG A 107 -0.56 10.14 0.03
C ARG A 107 -0.34 9.33 1.28
N TYR A 108 0.23 8.15 1.11
CA TYR A 108 0.57 7.30 2.24
C TYR A 108 1.77 7.91 3.00
N PRO A 109 1.72 7.93 4.35
CA PRO A 109 2.87 8.29 5.16
C PRO A 109 4.07 7.37 4.87
N LEU A 110 5.28 7.92 4.98
CA LEU A 110 6.55 7.20 4.81
C LEU A 110 6.74 6.55 3.43
N SER A 111 5.94 6.91 2.42
CA SER A 111 6.03 6.33 1.08
C SER A 111 7.18 6.95 0.27
N ILE A 112 8.04 6.10 -0.27
CA ILE A 112 9.09 6.46 -1.22
C ILE A 112 8.47 6.60 -2.63
N PRO A 113 8.64 7.74 -3.32
CA PRO A 113 7.94 8.00 -4.58
C PRO A 113 8.66 7.39 -5.79
N PHE A 114 8.56 6.06 -5.97
CA PHE A 114 9.11 5.36 -7.15
C PHE A 114 8.44 5.79 -8.46
N PHE A 115 7.12 5.96 -8.43
CA PHE A 115 6.33 6.51 -9.52
C PHE A 115 5.96 7.95 -9.20
N THR A 116 6.56 8.89 -9.92
CA THR A 116 6.25 10.32 -9.85
C THR A 116 5.33 10.73 -11.00
N ARG A 117 4.58 11.83 -10.84
CA ARG A 117 3.89 12.45 -11.97
C ARG A 117 4.94 13.07 -12.87
N GLN A 118 5.01 12.65 -14.13
CA GLN A 118 5.68 13.43 -15.17
C GLN A 118 4.72 14.56 -15.57
N HIS A 119 5.27 15.76 -15.71
CA HIS A 119 4.54 16.99 -16.02
C HIS A 119 3.76 16.89 -17.33
#